data_AF-A0A960ECD7-F1
#
_entry.id   AF-A0A960ECD7-F1
#
_cell.length_a   1.000
_cell.length_b   1.000
_cell.length_c   1.000
_cell.angle_alpha   90.00
_cell.angle_beta   90.00
_cell.angle_gamma   90.00
#
_symmetry.space_group_name_H-M   'P 1'
#
loop_
_entity.id
_entity.type
_entity.pdbx_description
1 polymer ?
#
loop_
_entity_poly.entity_id
_entity_poly.type
_entity_poly.pdbx_seq_one_letter_code
_entity_poly.pdbx_strand_id
1 'polypeptide(L)'
;GGETRDTIPTVMGLIAEHPAVDAVVYIGLGIQSNQARLMREGRFYPDHGLERIVEYHERQDRRFAEAAAELSERTGKPILCATELAVADPANPGPAAVRETGRLAYPSGDRAVAALGHLYRYARHRARRTS
;
A
#
# COMPACT_ATOMS: atom_id res chain seq x y z
N GLY A 1 -13.48 7.20 -13.18
CA GLY A 1 -13.95 5.80 -13.21
C GLY A 1 -14.36 5.42 -11.81
N GLY A 2 -15.60 4.97 -11.63
CA GLY A 2 -16.12 4.50 -10.34
C GLY A 2 -15.73 3.05 -10.07
N GLU A 3 -14.43 2.73 -10.13
CA GLU A 3 -13.95 1.49 -9.51
C GLU A 3 -14.23 1.64 -8.02
N THR A 4 -15.14 0.81 -7.51
CA THR A 4 -15.83 0.97 -6.24
C THR A 4 -14.84 1.31 -5.12
N ARG A 5 -15.13 2.40 -4.39
CA ARG A 5 -14.29 3.02 -3.34
C ARG A 5 -13.64 2.06 -2.35
N ASP A 6 -14.22 0.88 -2.18
CA ASP A 6 -13.87 -0.13 -1.19
C ASP A 6 -13.32 -1.42 -1.78
N THR A 7 -13.27 -1.58 -3.11
CA THR A 7 -12.91 -2.87 -3.72
C THR A 7 -11.50 -3.33 -3.32
N ILE A 8 -10.51 -2.43 -3.26
CA ILE A 8 -9.15 -2.80 -2.88
C ILE A 8 -9.06 -3.28 -1.42
N PRO A 9 -9.51 -2.51 -0.40
CA PRO A 9 -9.55 -3.01 0.98
C PRO A 9 -10.36 -4.30 1.14
N THR A 10 -11.51 -4.43 0.46
CA THR A 10 -12.34 -5.65 0.53
C THR A 10 -11.62 -6.85 -0.07
N VAL A 11 -11.06 -6.74 -1.27
CA VAL A 11 -10.34 -7.84 -1.92
C VAL A 11 -9.07 -8.19 -1.13
N MET A 12 -8.34 -7.19 -0.65
CA MET A 12 -7.17 -7.41 0.20
C MET A 12 -7.55 -8.15 1.48
N GLY A 13 -8.68 -7.81 2.10
CA GLY A 13 -9.23 -8.51 3.26
C GLY A 13 -9.56 -9.97 2.96
N LEU A 14 -10.29 -10.23 1.87
CA LEU A 14 -10.64 -11.60 1.45
C LEU A 14 -9.39 -12.46 1.20
N ILE A 15 -8.35 -11.88 0.59
CA ILE A 15 -7.08 -12.58 0.36
C ILE A 15 -6.35 -12.84 1.69
N ALA A 16 -6.23 -11.82 2.54
CA ALA A 16 -5.52 -11.94 3.81
C ALA A 16 -6.22 -12.89 4.80
N GLU A 17 -7.55 -12.96 4.78
CA GLU A 17 -8.32 -13.85 5.65
C GLU A 17 -8.30 -15.32 5.16
N HIS A 18 -7.96 -15.57 3.89
CA HIS A 18 -7.95 -16.92 3.34
C HIS A 18 -6.89 -17.82 4.00
N PRO A 19 -7.24 -19.03 4.49
CA PRO A 19 -6.33 -19.87 5.28
C PRO A 19 -5.10 -20.38 4.50
N ALA A 20 -5.21 -20.49 3.17
CA ALA A 20 -4.09 -20.91 2.31
C ALA A 20 -3.16 -19.76 1.85
N VAL A 21 -3.41 -18.52 2.29
CA VAL A 21 -2.56 -17.36 1.98
C VAL A 21 -1.75 -17.02 3.22
N ASP A 22 -0.42 -17.03 3.10
CA ASP A 22 0.48 -16.71 4.21
C ASP A 22 0.93 -15.23 4.24
N ALA A 23 0.88 -14.55 3.10
CA ALA A 23 1.36 -13.17 2.94
C ALA A 23 0.73 -12.50 1.71
N VAL A 24 0.71 -11.18 1.68
CA VAL A 24 0.23 -10.37 0.54
C VAL A 24 1.31 -9.37 0.12
N VAL A 25 1.54 -9.24 -1.18
CA VAL A 25 2.33 -8.13 -1.76
C VAL A 25 1.37 -7.23 -2.52
N TYR A 26 1.18 -6.01 -2.03
CA TYR A 26 0.30 -5.02 -2.65
C TYR A 26 1.12 -4.04 -3.50
N ILE A 27 0.92 -4.07 -4.82
CA ILE A 27 1.72 -3.32 -5.79
C ILE A 27 0.92 -2.15 -6.36
N GLY A 28 1.56 -1.01 -6.57
CA GLY A 28 0.99 0.13 -7.31
C GLY A 28 0.23 1.14 -6.44
N LEU A 29 0.42 1.11 -5.12
CA LEU A 29 -0.10 2.14 -4.22
C LEU A 29 0.47 3.53 -4.58
N GLY A 30 -0.37 4.57 -4.56
CA GLY A 30 0.05 5.96 -4.81
C GLY A 30 -0.18 6.45 -6.25
N ILE A 31 -0.58 5.56 -7.17
CA ILE A 31 -0.84 5.91 -8.58
C ILE A 31 -1.96 6.94 -8.69
N GLN A 32 -3.01 6.82 -7.86
CA GLN A 32 -4.12 7.76 -7.89
C GLN A 32 -3.67 9.15 -7.42
N SER A 33 -2.89 9.23 -6.35
CA SER A 33 -2.32 10.47 -5.85
C SER A 33 -1.29 11.08 -6.80
N ASN A 34 -0.58 10.26 -7.57
CA ASN A 34 0.30 10.76 -8.63
C ASN A 34 -0.50 11.40 -9.78
N GLN A 35 -1.65 10.84 -10.14
CA GLN A 35 -2.59 11.51 -11.07
C GLN A 35 -3.17 12.79 -10.46
N ALA A 36 -3.47 12.79 -9.16
CA ALA A 36 -3.93 13.98 -8.44
C ALA A 36 -2.89 15.11 -8.51
N ARG A 37 -1.60 14.78 -8.36
CA ARG A 37 -0.50 15.73 -8.52
C ARG A 37 -0.46 16.32 -9.94
N LEU A 38 -0.55 15.48 -10.97
CA LEU A 38 -0.60 15.94 -12.36
C LEU A 38 -1.77 16.91 -12.61
N MET A 39 -2.96 16.60 -12.07
CA MET A 39 -4.12 17.48 -12.18
C MET A 39 -3.89 18.81 -11.47
N ARG A 40 -3.34 18.78 -10.24
CA ARG A 40 -3.05 19.97 -9.43
C ARG A 40 -2.02 20.89 -10.08
N GLU A 41 -1.02 20.32 -10.74
CA GLU A 41 0.04 21.07 -11.45
C GLU A 41 -0.44 21.59 -12.83
N GLY A 42 -1.60 21.14 -13.30
CA GLY A 42 -2.16 21.52 -14.60
C GLY A 42 -2.93 22.85 -14.57
N ARG A 43 -3.01 23.51 -15.73
CA ARG A 43 -3.67 24.83 -15.91
C ARG A 43 -5.18 24.89 -15.60
N PHE A 44 -5.81 23.73 -15.39
CA PHE A 44 -7.26 23.63 -15.19
C PHE A 44 -7.64 23.51 -13.71
N TYR A 45 -6.67 23.32 -12.82
CA TYR A 45 -6.88 23.34 -11.38
C TYR A 45 -6.88 24.79 -10.87
N PRO A 46 -7.74 25.17 -9.91
CA PRO A 46 -8.65 24.30 -9.14
C PRO A 46 -10.02 24.00 -9.79
N ASP A 47 -10.34 24.67 -10.90
CA ASP A 47 -11.65 24.67 -11.52
C ASP A 47 -12.08 23.31 -12.13
N HIS A 48 -13.26 23.29 -12.77
CA HIS A 48 -13.82 22.12 -13.47
C HIS A 48 -14.03 20.89 -12.57
N GLY A 49 -14.14 21.09 -11.25
CA GLY A 49 -14.32 20.03 -10.27
C GLY A 49 -13.06 19.24 -9.95
N LEU A 50 -11.89 19.71 -10.38
CA LEU A 50 -10.62 19.01 -10.15
C LEU A 50 -10.23 18.98 -8.67
N GLU A 51 -10.55 19.99 -7.86
CA GLU A 51 -10.35 19.96 -6.40
C GLU A 51 -10.90 18.68 -5.77
N ARG A 52 -12.19 18.40 -6.00
CA ARG A 52 -12.87 17.22 -5.45
C ARG A 52 -12.22 15.91 -5.90
N ILE A 53 -11.79 15.85 -7.16
CA ILE A 53 -11.14 14.67 -7.75
C ILE A 53 -9.78 14.47 -7.11
N VAL A 54 -8.95 15.51 -7.05
CA VAL A 54 -7.62 15.49 -6.44
C VAL A 54 -7.69 15.02 -5.00
N GLU A 55 -8.52 15.67 -4.17
CA GLU A 55 -8.68 15.27 -2.77
C GLU A 55 -9.16 13.82 -2.61
N TYR A 56 -10.04 13.36 -3.50
CA TYR A 56 -10.54 12.00 -3.46
C TYR A 56 -9.42 10.98 -3.71
N HIS A 57 -8.56 11.21 -4.71
CA HIS A 57 -7.44 10.33 -5.03
C HIS A 57 -6.43 10.26 -3.88
N GLU A 58 -6.11 11.40 -3.27
CA GLU A 58 -5.16 11.45 -2.15
C GLU A 58 -5.70 10.76 -0.88
N ARG A 59 -6.99 10.96 -0.57
CA ARG A 59 -7.64 10.24 0.55
C ARG A 59 -7.72 8.74 0.27
N GLN A 60 -7.93 8.34 -0.98
CA GLN A 60 -8.06 6.94 -1.36
C GLN A 60 -6.75 6.17 -1.14
N ASP A 61 -5.61 6.67 -1.64
CA ASP A 61 -4.33 5.99 -1.43
C ASP A 61 -3.92 5.93 0.04
N ARG A 62 -4.15 7.02 0.80
CA ARG A 62 -3.91 7.01 2.26
C ARG A 62 -4.71 5.90 2.94
N ARG A 63 -6.01 5.82 2.65
CA ARG A 63 -6.89 4.80 3.20
C ARG A 63 -6.46 3.38 2.81
N PHE A 64 -5.95 3.17 1.59
CA PHE A 64 -5.47 1.84 1.17
C PHE A 64 -4.20 1.44 1.92
N ALA A 65 -3.31 2.39 2.22
CA ALA A 65 -2.14 2.15 3.05
C ALA A 65 -2.52 1.77 4.49
N GLU A 66 -3.46 2.53 5.08
CA GLU A 66 -3.99 2.27 6.43
C GLU A 66 -4.67 0.89 6.50
N ALA A 67 -5.53 0.57 5.54
CA ALA A 67 -6.20 -0.72 5.47
C ALA A 67 -5.21 -1.89 5.36
N ALA A 68 -4.11 -1.74 4.60
CA ALA A 68 -3.07 -2.76 4.53
C ALA A 68 -2.37 -2.97 5.88
N ALA A 69 -2.13 -1.90 6.64
CA ALA A 69 -1.55 -1.99 7.98
C ALA A 69 -2.50 -2.69 8.96
N GLU A 70 -3.75 -2.23 9.03
CA GLU A 70 -4.79 -2.79 9.89
C GLU A 70 -5.06 -4.26 9.60
N LEU A 71 -5.19 -4.63 8.32
CA LEU A 71 -5.40 -6.02 7.90
C LEU A 71 -4.22 -6.90 8.28
N SER A 72 -2.99 -6.41 8.13
CA SER A 72 -1.79 -7.15 8.51
C SER A 72 -1.73 -7.41 10.01
N GLU A 73 -2.12 -6.43 10.84
CA GLU A 73 -2.20 -6.59 12.29
C GLU A 73 -3.31 -7.56 12.69
N ARG A 74 -4.51 -7.36 12.14
CA ARG A 74 -5.70 -8.16 12.46
C ARG A 74 -5.54 -9.63 12.08
N THR A 75 -4.94 -9.92 10.94
CA THR A 75 -4.77 -11.30 10.43
C THR A 75 -3.48 -11.95 10.92
N GLY A 76 -2.55 -11.17 11.45
CA GLY A 76 -1.19 -11.64 11.78
C GLY A 76 -0.33 -11.98 10.56
N LYS A 77 -0.81 -11.72 9.33
CA LYS A 77 -0.10 -12.02 8.09
C LYS A 77 0.60 -10.78 7.55
N PRO A 78 1.84 -10.89 7.05
CA PRO A 78 2.55 -9.77 6.48
C PRO A 78 1.87 -9.28 5.19
N ILE A 79 1.55 -7.99 5.14
CA ILE A 79 1.15 -7.27 3.92
C ILE A 79 2.25 -6.26 3.59
N LEU A 80 2.90 -6.44 2.44
CA LEU A 80 4.01 -5.61 1.98
C LEU A 80 3.53 -4.68 0.86
N CYS A 81 3.55 -3.37 1.12
CA CYS A 81 3.21 -2.36 0.10
C CYS A 81 4.44 -2.02 -0.74
N ALA A 82 4.33 -2.16 -2.06
CA ALA A 82 5.42 -1.93 -3.01
C ALA A 82 5.02 -0.96 -4.13
N THR A 83 5.85 0.07 -4.35
CA THR A 83 5.61 1.12 -5.36
C THR A 83 6.91 1.86 -5.67
N GLU A 84 7.19 2.17 -6.93
CA GLU A 84 8.35 3.01 -7.28
C GLU A 84 8.27 4.41 -6.65
N LEU A 85 7.06 4.87 -6.32
CA LEU A 85 6.81 6.15 -5.67
C LEU A 85 7.45 6.22 -4.28
N ALA A 86 7.74 5.09 -3.63
CA ALA A 86 8.49 5.08 -2.37
C ALA A 86 9.89 5.73 -2.51
N VAL A 87 10.42 5.80 -3.74
CA VAL A 87 11.69 6.47 -4.07
C VAL A 87 11.47 7.69 -4.93
N ALA A 88 10.64 7.58 -5.97
CA ALA A 88 10.46 8.64 -6.97
C ALA A 88 9.67 9.85 -6.43
N ASP A 89 8.75 9.62 -5.49
CA ASP A 89 7.99 10.66 -4.80
C ASP A 89 7.62 10.21 -3.38
N PRO A 90 8.57 10.24 -2.43
CA PRO A 90 8.32 9.75 -1.07
C PRO A 90 7.24 10.55 -0.32
N ALA A 91 6.94 11.78 -0.76
CA ALA A 91 5.89 12.60 -0.20
C ALA A 91 4.50 12.25 -0.75
N ASN A 92 4.42 11.39 -1.78
CA ASN A 92 3.15 10.90 -2.31
C ASN A 92 2.29 10.30 -1.17
N PRO A 93 1.00 10.67 -1.06
CA PRO A 93 0.11 10.22 0.01
C PRO A 93 0.11 8.71 0.26
N GLY A 94 0.25 7.88 -0.78
CA GLY A 94 0.33 6.42 -0.64
C GLY A 94 1.53 5.94 0.18
N PRO A 95 2.78 6.03 -0.33
CA PRO A 95 3.96 5.63 0.42
C PRO A 95 4.19 6.47 1.68
N ALA A 96 3.74 7.73 1.76
CA ALA A 96 3.76 8.51 2.99
C ALA A 96 2.93 7.87 4.10
N ALA A 97 1.67 7.52 3.80
CA ALA A 97 0.78 6.87 4.76
C ALA A 97 1.33 5.49 5.20
N VAL A 98 1.95 4.72 4.30
CA VAL A 98 2.62 3.46 4.70
C VAL A 98 3.68 3.72 5.78
N ARG A 99 4.52 4.75 5.62
CA ARG A 99 5.53 5.09 6.64
C ARG A 99 4.91 5.59 7.94
N GLU A 100 3.82 6.37 7.85
CA GLU A 100 3.09 6.87 9.02
C GLU A 100 2.53 5.72 9.88
N THR A 101 2.18 4.59 9.27
CA THR A 101 1.81 3.35 10.00
C THR A 101 2.99 2.62 10.65
N GLY A 102 4.21 3.15 10.55
CA GLY A 102 5.45 2.51 11.02
C GLY A 102 5.96 1.39 10.11
N ARG A 103 5.41 1.25 8.90
CA ARG A 103 5.75 0.18 7.95
C ARG A 103 6.66 0.69 6.83
N LEU A 104 7.33 -0.25 6.17
CA LEU A 104 8.19 0.04 5.04
C LEU A 104 7.39 0.03 3.73
N ALA A 105 7.44 1.13 2.98
CA ALA A 105 7.04 1.16 1.58
C ALA A 105 8.21 0.66 0.73
N TYR A 106 8.05 -0.52 0.12
CA TYR A 106 9.09 -1.11 -0.71
C TYR A 106 9.15 -0.41 -2.06
N PRO A 107 10.36 -0.18 -2.62
CA PRO A 107 10.53 0.54 -3.88
C PRO A 107 10.11 -0.27 -5.11
N SER A 108 9.88 -1.57 -4.96
CA SER A 108 9.47 -2.47 -6.04
C SER A 108 8.99 -3.82 -5.48
N GLY A 109 8.23 -4.57 -6.30
CA GLY A 109 7.71 -5.88 -5.93
C GLY A 109 8.80 -6.93 -5.68
N ASP A 110 9.87 -6.94 -6.48
CA ASP A 110 11.01 -7.85 -6.31
C ASP A 110 11.72 -7.62 -4.97
N ARG A 111 11.90 -6.36 -4.56
CA ARG A 111 12.49 -6.03 -3.25
C ARG A 111 11.57 -6.41 -2.10
N ALA A 112 10.24 -6.24 -2.25
CA ALA A 112 9.28 -6.72 -1.27
C ALA A 112 9.34 -8.26 -1.10
N VAL A 113 9.36 -9.01 -2.20
CA VAL A 113 9.46 -10.48 -2.18
C VAL A 113 10.78 -10.94 -1.58
N ALA A 114 11.90 -10.29 -1.92
CA ALA A 114 13.20 -10.60 -1.34
C ALA A 114 13.18 -10.41 0.19
N ALA A 115 12.64 -9.28 0.67
CA ALA A 115 12.50 -9.00 2.10
C ALA A 115 11.63 -10.04 2.80
N LEU A 116 10.49 -10.44 2.21
CA LEU A 116 9.64 -11.51 2.73
C LEU A 116 10.41 -12.84 2.85
N GLY A 117 11.20 -13.20 1.84
CA GLY A 117 12.05 -14.38 1.87
C GLY A 117 13.13 -14.35 2.95
N HIS A 118 13.66 -13.17 3.30
CA HIS A 118 14.57 -13.01 4.44
C HIS A 118 13.84 -13.16 5.78
N LEU A 119 12.68 -12.52 5.94
CA LEU A 119 11.86 -12.62 7.15
C LEU A 119 11.44 -14.06 7.44
N TYR A 120 11.00 -14.79 6.41
CA TYR A 120 10.62 -16.20 6.54
C TYR A 120 11.79 -17.08 6.99
N ARG A 121 12.96 -16.94 6.35
CA ARG A 121 14.17 -17.70 6.74
C ARG A 121 14.59 -17.39 8.17
N TYR A 122 14.51 -16.13 8.57
CA TYR A 122 14.82 -15.72 9.94
C TYR A 122 13.83 -16.29 10.96
N ALA A 123 12.52 -16.24 10.68
CA ALA A 123 11.50 -16.83 11.54
C ALA A 123 11.73 -18.34 11.75
N ARG A 124 12.03 -19.09 10.67
CA ARG A 124 12.38 -20.51 10.75
C ARG A 124 13.64 -20.76 11.57
N HIS A 125 14.67 -19.92 11.40
CA HIS A 125 15.90 -20.03 12.18
C HIS A 125 15.63 -19.84 13.67
N ARG A 126 14.83 -18.84 14.05
CA ARG A 126 14.44 -18.59 15.45
C ARG A 126 13.64 -19.76 16.04
N ALA A 127 12.66 -20.29 15.31
CA ALA A 127 11.85 -21.42 15.77
C ALA A 127 12.71 -22.65 16.11
N ARG A 128 13.75 -22.93 15.32
CA ARG A 128 14.70 -24.03 15.58
C ARG A 128 15.60 -23.83 16.80
N ARG A 129 15.75 -22.60 17.30
CA ARG A 129 16.58 -22.28 18.47
C ARG A 129 15.80 -22.23 19.78
N THR A 130 14.48 -22.13 19.69
CA THR A 130 13.56 -22.07 20.84
C THR A 130 12.90 -23.43 21.11
N SER A 131 12.95 -24.35 20.14
CA SER A 131 12.71 -25.78 20.31
C SER A 131 13.93 -26.50 20.83
#